data_AF-A0A524CRI7-F1
#
_entry.id   AF-A0A524CRI7-F1
#
_cell.length_a   1.000
_cell.length_b   1.000
_cell.length_c   1.000
_cell.angle_alpha   90.00
_cell.angle_beta   90.00
_cell.angle_gamma   90.00
#
_symmetry.space_group_name_H-M   'P 1'
#
loop_
_entity.id
_entity.type
_entity.pdbx_description
1 polymer ?
#
loop_
_entity_poly.entity_id
_entity_poly.type
_entity_poly.pdbx_seq_one_letter_code
_entity_poly.pdbx_strand_id
1 'polypeptide(L)'
;MARTKKVGSTGRFGPRYGAKLRRRVLDIDNRRKEPNRCPSCATRALKRKAAGLWSCTKCGLVFAGGAYVPFTDAGKAAKRAIAQRVAGDFLALRDDEDVEDVLEFLPNVEAEEEEIIIDAETVTAEDSEDTEGVDETPLE
;
A
#
# COMPACT_ATOMS: atom_id res chain seq x y z
N MET A 1 -22.25 1.37 -28.27
CA MET A 1 -20.98 1.34 -29.06
C MET A 1 -20.04 2.44 -28.57
N ALA A 2 -18.72 2.19 -28.52
CA ALA A 2 -17.75 3.23 -28.18
C ALA A 2 -17.52 4.17 -29.38
N ARG A 3 -17.64 5.49 -29.19
CA ARG A 3 -17.55 6.48 -30.29
C ARG A 3 -16.16 6.55 -30.96
N THR A 4 -15.10 6.06 -30.31
CA THR A 4 -13.73 6.11 -30.82
C THR A 4 -12.94 4.86 -30.45
N LYS A 5 -12.15 4.28 -31.37
CA LYS A 5 -11.39 3.03 -31.15
C LYS A 5 -10.13 3.18 -30.28
N LYS A 6 -9.36 4.28 -30.42
CA LYS A 6 -8.04 4.44 -29.75
C LYS A 6 -7.85 5.72 -28.93
N VAL A 7 -8.61 6.80 -29.19
CA VAL A 7 -8.32 8.14 -28.63
C VAL A 7 -9.09 8.50 -27.36
N GLY A 8 -10.20 7.82 -27.06
CA GLY A 8 -10.98 8.06 -25.84
C GLY A 8 -11.33 9.54 -25.64
N SER A 9 -11.09 10.05 -24.42
CA SER A 9 -11.38 11.45 -24.07
C SER A 9 -10.52 12.49 -24.79
N THR A 10 -9.40 12.09 -25.41
CA THR A 10 -8.53 13.01 -26.16
C THR A 10 -8.93 13.17 -27.62
N GLY A 11 -9.99 12.47 -28.06
CA GLY A 11 -10.68 12.76 -29.32
C GLY A 11 -11.17 14.21 -29.44
N ARG A 12 -11.40 14.90 -28.31
CA ARG A 12 -11.75 16.33 -28.26
C ARG A 12 -10.73 17.26 -28.93
N PHE A 13 -9.47 16.82 -29.04
CA PHE A 13 -8.40 17.61 -29.66
C PHE A 13 -8.34 17.45 -31.19
N GLY A 14 -9.14 16.54 -31.76
CA GLY A 14 -9.12 16.25 -33.21
C GLY A 14 -7.72 15.81 -33.68
N PRO A 15 -7.26 16.26 -34.86
CA PRO A 15 -5.95 15.90 -35.41
C PRO A 15 -4.76 16.64 -34.75
N ARG A 16 -5.02 17.64 -33.89
CA ARG A 16 -3.99 18.57 -33.37
C ARG A 16 -3.07 17.93 -32.31
N TYR A 17 -1.93 18.58 -32.05
CA TYR A 17 -0.93 18.27 -31.00
C TYR A 17 -0.20 16.91 -31.11
N GLY A 18 -0.40 16.15 -32.19
CA GLY A 18 0.31 14.89 -32.42
C GLY A 18 -0.14 13.72 -31.54
N ALA A 19 0.33 12.50 -31.84
CA ALA A 19 -0.12 11.29 -31.14
C ALA A 19 0.44 11.15 -29.72
N LYS A 20 1.73 11.46 -29.50
CA LYS A 20 2.45 11.24 -28.23
C LYS A 20 1.86 12.07 -27.07
N LEU A 21 1.55 13.35 -27.32
CA LEU A 21 0.94 14.22 -26.31
C LEU A 21 -0.50 13.78 -25.99
N ARG A 22 -1.31 13.45 -27.02
CA ARG A 22 -2.68 12.95 -26.82
C ARG A 22 -2.73 11.63 -26.03
N ARG A 23 -1.75 10.72 -26.17
CA ARG A 23 -1.64 9.51 -25.33
C ARG A 23 -1.37 9.86 -23.87
N ARG A 24 -0.33 10.67 -23.58
CA ARG A 24 -0.02 11.11 -22.20
C ARG A 24 -1.21 11.80 -21.52
N VAL A 25 -1.93 12.66 -22.23
CA VAL A 25 -3.13 13.32 -21.69
C VAL A 25 -4.27 12.33 -21.47
N LEU A 26 -4.42 11.29 -22.30
CA LEU A 26 -5.40 10.22 -22.09
C LEU A 26 -5.11 9.43 -20.81
N ASP A 27 -3.85 9.08 -20.57
CA ASP A 27 -3.43 8.35 -19.36
C ASP A 27 -3.71 9.16 -18.09
N ILE A 28 -3.40 10.47 -18.12
CA ILE A 28 -3.74 11.42 -17.04
C ILE A 28 -5.26 11.56 -16.89
N ASP A 29 -6.00 11.69 -18.00
CA ASP A 29 -7.45 11.82 -18.01
C ASP A 29 -8.14 10.61 -17.38
N ASN A 30 -7.61 9.41 -17.62
CA ASN A 30 -8.07 8.13 -17.11
C ASN A 30 -7.79 7.99 -15.61
N ARG A 31 -6.52 8.14 -15.18
CA ARG A 31 -6.12 8.09 -13.75
C ARG A 31 -6.91 9.08 -12.88
N ARG A 32 -7.24 10.26 -13.42
CA ARG A 32 -8.06 11.28 -12.74
C ARG A 32 -9.55 10.93 -12.66
N LYS A 33 -10.07 10.16 -13.61
CA LYS A 33 -11.47 9.69 -13.63
C LYS A 33 -11.67 8.40 -12.82
N GLU A 34 -10.59 7.72 -12.45
CA GLU A 34 -10.64 6.47 -11.71
C GLU A 34 -11.30 6.66 -10.33
N PRO A 35 -12.23 5.77 -9.93
CA PRO A 35 -13.01 5.95 -8.71
C PRO A 35 -12.18 5.58 -7.46
N ASN A 36 -11.50 6.58 -6.91
CA ASN A 36 -10.60 6.46 -5.76
C ASN A 36 -11.36 6.35 -4.42
N ARG A 37 -10.82 5.56 -3.47
CA ARG A 37 -11.39 5.38 -2.12
C ARG A 37 -11.19 6.63 -1.25
N CYS A 38 -12.23 7.06 -0.55
CA CYS A 38 -12.17 8.14 0.43
C CYS A 38 -11.46 7.67 1.72
N PRO A 39 -10.58 8.48 2.34
CA PRO A 39 -9.88 8.08 3.58
C PRO A 39 -10.78 8.06 4.82
N SER A 40 -11.93 8.74 4.81
CA SER A 40 -12.88 8.76 5.94
C SER A 40 -13.94 7.65 5.83
N CYS A 41 -14.71 7.62 4.73
CA CYS A 41 -15.83 6.68 4.60
C CYS A 41 -15.52 5.41 3.77
N ALA A 42 -14.26 5.17 3.40
CA ALA A 42 -13.76 4.09 2.53
C ALA A 42 -14.38 3.97 1.10
N THR A 43 -15.51 4.61 0.82
CA THR A 43 -16.23 4.47 -0.45
C THR A 43 -15.50 5.11 -1.63
N ARG A 44 -15.68 4.53 -2.82
CA ARG A 44 -15.09 5.00 -4.09
C ARG A 44 -15.85 6.21 -4.68
N ALA A 45 -15.93 7.30 -3.92
CA ALA A 45 -16.78 8.46 -4.22
C ALA A 45 -16.02 9.81 -4.26
N LEU A 46 -14.71 9.77 -4.50
CA LEU A 46 -13.89 10.98 -4.63
C LEU A 46 -14.06 11.63 -6.01
N LYS A 47 -14.29 12.95 -6.00
CA LYS A 47 -14.27 13.82 -7.18
C LYS A 47 -13.27 14.95 -6.97
N ARG A 48 -12.57 15.35 -8.04
CA ARG A 48 -11.65 16.50 -8.05
C ARG A 48 -12.45 17.80 -8.15
N LYS A 49 -12.23 18.75 -7.22
CA LYS A 49 -12.78 20.12 -7.29
C LYS A 49 -11.83 21.05 -8.06
N ALA A 50 -10.57 21.08 -7.67
CA ALA A 50 -9.53 21.94 -8.27
C ALA A 50 -8.21 21.17 -8.46
N ALA A 51 -7.14 21.84 -8.88
CA ALA A 51 -5.81 21.24 -8.87
C ALA A 51 -5.40 20.94 -7.41
N GLY A 52 -5.09 19.68 -7.11
CA GLY A 52 -4.74 19.22 -5.77
C GLY A 52 -5.92 19.09 -4.79
N LEU A 53 -7.09 19.67 -5.08
CA LEU A 53 -8.24 19.65 -4.17
C LEU A 53 -9.25 18.56 -4.53
N TRP A 54 -9.49 17.64 -3.60
CA TRP A 54 -10.40 16.51 -3.76
C TRP A 54 -11.54 16.58 -2.74
N SER A 55 -12.74 16.13 -3.14
CA SER A 55 -13.91 16.06 -2.27
C SER A 55 -14.65 14.73 -2.40
N CYS A 56 -15.07 14.14 -1.28
CA CYS A 56 -15.98 13.00 -1.28
C CYS A 56 -17.43 13.45 -1.47
N THR A 57 -18.19 12.83 -2.36
CA THR A 57 -19.61 13.14 -2.53
C THR A 57 -20.52 12.45 -1.51
N LYS A 58 -20.01 11.52 -0.68
CA LYS A 58 -20.79 10.85 0.37
C LYS A 58 -20.65 11.52 1.73
N CYS A 59 -19.42 11.67 2.24
CA CYS A 59 -19.17 12.26 3.57
C CYS A 59 -18.77 13.75 3.54
N GLY A 60 -18.78 14.40 2.36
CA GLY A 60 -18.44 15.82 2.23
C GLY A 60 -16.96 16.18 2.40
N LEU A 61 -16.12 15.29 2.96
CA LEU A 61 -14.70 15.51 3.24
C LEU A 61 -13.97 16.14 2.05
N VAL A 62 -13.35 17.30 2.28
CA VAL A 62 -12.44 17.98 1.35
C VAL A 62 -11.01 17.84 1.86
N PHE A 63 -10.07 17.46 0.99
CA PHE A 63 -8.65 17.33 1.36
C PHE A 63 -7.71 17.65 0.20
N ALA A 64 -6.47 17.97 0.55
CA ALA A 64 -5.37 18.19 -0.39
C ALA A 64 -4.69 16.86 -0.79
N GLY A 65 -4.37 16.72 -2.06
CA GLY A 65 -3.72 15.55 -2.65
C GLY A 65 -3.03 15.91 -3.96
N GLY A 66 -2.72 14.92 -4.80
CA GLY A 66 -2.06 15.16 -6.08
C GLY A 66 -2.94 15.89 -7.11
N ALA A 67 -2.28 16.55 -8.07
CA ALA A 67 -2.95 17.35 -9.10
C ALA A 67 -3.91 16.55 -10.01
N TYR A 68 -3.62 15.27 -10.24
CA TYR A 68 -4.39 14.36 -11.11
C TYR A 68 -4.84 13.06 -10.43
N VAL A 69 -4.16 12.64 -9.35
CA VAL A 69 -4.47 11.44 -8.55
C VAL A 69 -4.47 11.86 -7.08
N PRO A 70 -5.46 11.48 -6.24
CA PRO A 70 -5.52 11.96 -4.86
C PRO A 70 -4.32 11.50 -4.02
N PHE A 71 -3.85 10.27 -4.22
CA PHE A 71 -2.71 9.70 -3.50
C PHE A 71 -1.51 9.50 -4.43
N THR A 72 -0.51 10.38 -4.35
CA THR A 72 0.77 10.25 -5.06
C THR A 72 1.74 9.36 -4.28
N ASP A 73 2.70 8.74 -4.97
CA ASP A 73 3.64 7.83 -4.31
C ASP A 73 4.62 8.59 -3.40
N ALA A 74 5.06 9.78 -3.79
CA ALA A 74 5.77 10.71 -2.91
C ALA A 74 4.95 11.08 -1.66
N GLY A 75 3.64 11.30 -1.80
CA GLY A 75 2.75 11.57 -0.67
C GLY A 75 2.54 10.36 0.25
N LYS A 76 2.55 9.13 -0.29
CA LYS A 76 2.55 7.89 0.50
C LYS A 76 3.87 7.70 1.25
N ALA A 77 5.00 7.97 0.59
CA ALA A 77 6.33 7.88 1.19
C ALA A 77 6.51 8.87 2.35
N ALA A 78 6.12 10.14 2.15
CA ALA A 78 6.14 11.15 3.20
C ALA A 78 5.28 10.74 4.41
N LYS A 79 4.06 10.22 4.19
CA LYS A 79 3.20 9.71 5.27
C LYS A 79 3.82 8.55 6.04
N ARG A 80 4.52 7.62 5.36
CA ARG A 80 5.25 6.52 6.02
C ARG A 80 6.40 7.03 6.88
N ALA A 81 7.22 7.94 6.35
CA ALA A 81 8.34 8.52 7.09
C ALA A 81 7.90 9.33 8.32
N ILE A 82 6.77 10.06 8.22
CA ILE A 82 6.16 10.75 9.36
C ILE A 82 5.64 9.73 10.38
N ALA A 83 4.91 8.71 9.95
CA ALA A 83 4.38 7.68 10.85
C ALA A 83 5.49 6.90 11.59
N GLN A 84 6.61 6.63 10.93
CA GLN A 84 7.79 5.99 11.57
C GLN A 84 8.38 6.87 12.67
N ARG A 85 8.50 8.18 12.46
CA ARG A 85 8.98 9.11 13.50
C ARG A 85 7.99 9.19 14.66
N VAL A 86 6.72 9.46 14.39
CA VAL A 86 5.68 9.60 15.43
C VAL A 86 5.54 8.30 16.25
N ALA A 87 5.71 7.13 15.64
CA ALA A 87 5.73 5.86 16.37
C ALA A 87 6.98 5.71 17.26
N GLY A 88 8.14 6.16 16.80
CA GLY A 88 9.37 6.19 17.60
C GLY A 88 9.27 7.18 18.77
N ASP A 89 8.76 8.38 18.51
CA ASP A 89 8.51 9.41 19.53
C ASP A 89 7.48 8.93 20.58
N PHE A 90 6.45 8.17 20.16
CA PHE A 90 5.47 7.57 21.08
C PHE A 90 6.05 6.40 21.88
N LEU A 91 6.94 5.57 21.30
CA LEU A 91 7.64 4.54 22.06
C LEU A 91 8.62 5.14 23.07
N ALA A 92 9.32 6.21 22.71
CA ALA A 92 10.29 6.90 23.58
C ALA A 92 9.63 7.70 24.73
N LEU A 93 8.30 7.87 24.70
CA LEU A 93 7.50 8.44 25.79
C LEU A 93 6.76 7.38 26.61
N ARG A 94 6.96 6.08 26.30
CA ARG A 94 6.58 4.99 27.17
C ARG A 94 7.80 4.67 28.02
N ASP A 95 8.05 5.52 29.02
CA ASP A 95 9.03 5.24 30.07
C ASP A 95 8.73 3.86 30.68
N ASP A 96 9.78 3.10 30.98
CA ASP A 96 9.70 1.71 31.45
C ASP A 96 9.13 1.55 32.88
N GLU A 97 8.46 2.59 33.43
CA GLU A 97 7.86 2.61 34.78
C GLU A 97 6.38 2.17 34.81
N ASP A 98 5.69 2.09 33.65
CA ASP A 98 4.28 1.64 33.55
C ASP A 98 4.13 0.10 33.36
N VAL A 99 5.16 -0.70 33.68
CA VAL A 99 5.15 -2.16 33.43
C VAL A 99 4.52 -2.93 34.59
N GLU A 100 4.83 -2.59 35.84
CA GLU A 100 4.26 -3.20 37.05
C GLU A 100 2.73 -3.07 37.12
N ASP A 101 2.16 -1.88 36.89
CA ASP A 101 0.71 -1.61 37.03
C ASP A 101 -0.16 -2.38 36.02
N VAL A 102 0.42 -2.86 34.91
CA VAL A 102 -0.29 -3.68 33.91
C VAL A 102 -0.24 -5.17 34.27
N LEU A 103 0.80 -5.62 34.99
CA LEU A 103 0.98 -7.02 35.37
C LEU A 103 0.09 -7.44 36.54
N GLU A 104 -0.28 -6.51 37.44
CA GLU A 104 -1.21 -6.81 38.55
C GLU A 104 -2.67 -7.01 38.08
N PHE A 105 -3.02 -6.63 36.84
CA PHE A 105 -4.36 -6.81 36.26
C PHE A 105 -4.57 -8.15 35.52
N LEU A 106 -3.62 -9.10 35.58
CA LEU A 106 -3.76 -10.43 34.96
C LEU A 106 -4.09 -11.52 36.00
N PRO A 107 -5.36 -11.71 36.38
CA PRO A 107 -5.73 -12.88 37.15
C PRO A 107 -5.67 -14.14 36.25
N ASN A 108 -4.92 -15.12 36.73
CA ASN A 108 -5.16 -16.55 36.50
C ASN A 108 -4.70 -17.17 35.16
N VAL A 109 -3.39 -17.13 34.91
CA VAL A 109 -2.70 -18.20 34.14
C VAL A 109 -1.56 -18.75 34.99
N GLU A 110 -1.76 -19.93 35.57
CA GLU A 110 -0.71 -20.67 36.26
C GLU A 110 0.33 -21.13 35.22
N ALA A 111 1.58 -20.73 35.39
CA ALA A 111 2.67 -21.11 34.49
C ALA A 111 3.34 -22.38 35.02
N GLU A 112 3.14 -23.49 34.33
CA GLU A 112 3.99 -24.67 34.46
C GLU A 112 5.24 -24.43 33.60
N GLU A 113 6.42 -24.44 34.23
CA GLU A 113 7.71 -24.23 33.57
C GLU A 113 8.20 -25.52 32.92
N GLU A 114 8.34 -25.54 31.59
CA GLU A 114 9.20 -26.50 30.89
C GLU A 114 10.27 -25.77 30.08
N GLU A 115 11.51 -25.80 30.58
CA GLU A 115 12.69 -25.35 29.85
C GLU A 115 13.08 -26.37 28.77
N ILE A 116 13.09 -25.97 27.50
CA ILE A 116 13.64 -26.78 26.41
C ILE A 116 15.12 -26.44 26.23
N ILE A 117 15.98 -27.24 26.87
CA ILE A 117 17.43 -27.20 26.67
C ILE A 117 17.77 -27.91 25.35
N ILE A 118 18.45 -27.20 24.43
CA ILE A 118 18.88 -27.75 23.14
C ILE A 118 20.38 -28.07 23.22
N ASP A 119 20.71 -29.33 23.52
CA ASP A 119 22.10 -29.81 23.50
C ASP A 119 22.61 -30.01 22.05
N ALA A 120 23.87 -29.64 21.82
CA ALA A 120 24.40 -29.33 20.49
C ALA A 120 24.94 -30.53 19.66
N GLU A 121 24.53 -31.77 19.96
CA GLU A 121 25.19 -32.99 19.43
C GLU A 121 24.37 -33.87 18.47
N THR A 122 23.22 -33.43 17.96
CA THR A 122 22.40 -34.24 17.00
C THR A 122 22.55 -33.84 15.52
N VAL A 123 23.51 -32.97 15.16
CA VAL A 123 23.80 -32.59 13.77
C VAL A 123 24.98 -33.38 13.20
N THR A 124 24.80 -34.68 12.92
CA THR A 124 25.57 -35.48 11.92
C THR A 124 25.00 -36.90 11.76
N ALA A 125 24.74 -37.32 10.51
CA ALA A 125 24.42 -38.66 9.94
C ALA A 125 23.19 -38.53 9.01
N GLU A 126 23.34 -38.19 7.72
CA GLU A 126 23.76 -39.06 6.59
C GLU A 126 22.73 -40.12 6.17
N ASP A 127 22.06 -39.87 5.04
CA ASP A 127 21.72 -40.81 3.95
C ASP A 127 21.08 -39.95 2.82
N SER A 128 21.65 -39.76 1.63
CA SER A 128 22.17 -40.66 0.57
C SER A 128 21.12 -40.95 -0.52
N GLU A 129 21.41 -40.40 -1.73
CA GLU A 129 20.99 -40.76 -3.12
C GLU A 129 19.51 -41.13 -3.42
N ASP A 130 18.82 -40.50 -4.39
CA ASP A 130 18.92 -40.85 -5.82
C ASP A 130 18.66 -39.66 -6.78
N THR A 131 19.23 -39.74 -8.00
CA THR A 131 18.97 -38.87 -9.16
C THR A 131 17.75 -39.36 -9.98
N GLU A 132 17.06 -38.57 -10.81
CA GLU A 132 17.39 -38.23 -12.23
C GLU A 132 16.48 -37.08 -12.77
N GLY A 133 16.64 -36.67 -14.04
CA GLY A 133 15.96 -35.52 -14.70
C GLY A 133 14.42 -35.64 -14.84
N VAL A 134 13.67 -34.72 -15.45
CA VAL A 134 13.76 -34.01 -16.75
C VAL A 134 12.64 -32.92 -16.75
N ASP A 135 12.68 -31.73 -17.37
CA ASP A 135 13.45 -31.14 -18.49
C ASP A 135 13.64 -29.60 -18.32
N GLU A 136 14.41 -28.95 -19.22
CA GLU A 136 14.35 -27.50 -19.47
C GLU A 136 13.67 -27.22 -20.83
N THR A 137 12.66 -26.34 -20.89
CA THR A 137 12.03 -25.93 -22.17
C THR A 137 12.55 -24.57 -22.64
N PRO A 138 13.28 -24.48 -23.77
CA PRO A 138 13.76 -23.21 -24.30
C PRO A 138 12.66 -22.35 -24.93
N LEU A 139 12.91 -21.04 -24.95
CA LEU A 139 12.08 -20.02 -25.60
C LEU A 139 12.42 -19.86 -27.09
N GLU A 140 11.39 -19.84 -27.94
CA GLU A 140 11.33 -19.05 -29.19
C GLU A 140 10.01 -18.26 -29.22
#